data_AF-A0A914PWH5-F1
#
_entry.id   AF-A0A914PWH5-F1
#
_cell.length_a   1.000
_cell.length_b   1.000
_cell.length_c   1.000
_cell.angle_alpha   90.00
_cell.angle_beta   90.00
_cell.angle_gamma   90.00
#
_symmetry.space_group_name_H-M   'P 1'
#
loop_
_entity.id
_entity.type
_entity.pdbx_description
1 polymer ?
#
loop_
_entity_poly.entity_id
_entity_poly.type
_entity_poly.pdbx_seq_one_letter_code
_entity_poly.pdbx_strand_id
1 'polypeptide(L)'
;MAAEKLILFFAVIFLFHQNAYGFNGNRIVNGTPTPDGVFEFLPRLSMLHLGKSGGIYLGRCSSTIISPRHVLTAAHCIFAGFPNPATTFE
;
A
#
# COMPACT_ATOMS: atom_id res chain seq x y z
N MET A 1 22.65 -35.76 15.85
CA MET A 1 22.20 -34.85 16.93
C MET A 1 22.27 -33.37 16.55
N ALA A 2 23.30 -32.89 15.83
CA ALA A 2 23.38 -31.48 15.39
C ALA A 2 22.49 -31.16 14.17
N ALA A 3 22.43 -32.06 13.18
CA ALA A 3 21.62 -31.87 11.98
C ALA A 3 20.12 -31.81 12.27
N GLU A 4 19.63 -32.65 13.19
CA GLU A 4 18.23 -32.65 13.62
C GLU A 4 17.83 -31.34 14.31
N LYS A 5 18.68 -30.81 15.19
CA LYS A 5 18.46 -29.49 15.84
C LYS A 5 18.48 -28.35 14.82
N LEU A 6 19.34 -28.43 13.80
CA LEU A 6 19.43 -27.43 12.73
C LEU A 6 18.20 -27.45 11.81
N ILE A 7 17.73 -28.66 11.45
CA ILE A 7 16.51 -28.84 10.66
C ILE A 7 15.30 -28.31 11.42
N LEU A 8 15.19 -28.59 12.72
CA LEU A 8 14.12 -28.06 13.56
C LEU A 8 14.19 -26.53 13.68
N PHE A 9 15.38 -25.94 13.78
CA PHE A 9 15.54 -24.49 13.82
C PHE A 9 15.08 -23.81 12.53
N PHE A 10 15.47 -24.33 11.36
CA PHE A 10 15.02 -23.79 10.08
C PHE A 10 13.53 -24.06 9.82
N ALA A 11 13.01 -25.21 10.23
CA ALA A 11 11.57 -25.51 10.14
C ALA A 11 10.74 -24.57 11.01
N VAL A 12 11.20 -24.28 12.23
CA VAL A 12 10.58 -23.29 13.13
C VAL A 12 10.60 -21.91 12.49
N ILE A 13 11.76 -21.43 12.01
CA ILE A 13 11.86 -20.12 11.33
C ILE A 13 10.93 -20.03 10.12
N PHE A 14 10.84 -21.08 9.31
CA PHE A 14 9.97 -21.12 8.13
C PHE A 14 8.49 -21.05 8.51
N LEU A 15 8.07 -21.75 9.58
CA LEU A 15 6.71 -21.68 10.11
C LEU A 15 6.37 -20.29 10.69
N PHE A 16 7.33 -19.61 11.32
CA PHE A 16 7.14 -18.24 11.82
C PHE A 16 7.12 -17.19 10.69
N HIS A 17 7.81 -17.42 9.56
CA HIS A 17 7.84 -16.48 8.43
C HIS A 17 6.56 -16.45 7.58
N GLN A 18 5.71 -17.49 7.64
CA GLN A 18 4.45 -17.51 6.87
C GLN A 18 3.37 -16.56 7.42
N ASN A 19 3.54 -16.01 8.63
CA ASN A 19 2.56 -15.11 9.24
C ASN A 19 2.86 -13.61 9.03
N ALA A 20 3.96 -13.27 8.35
CA ALA A 20 4.36 -11.88 8.13
C ALA A 20 3.83 -11.27 6.82
N TYR A 21 3.23 -12.06 5.93
CA TYR A 21 2.61 -11.54 4.71
C TYR A 21 1.19 -11.05 4.98
N GLY A 22 1.09 -9.91 5.68
CA GLY A 22 -0.13 -9.12 5.78
C GLY A 22 -0.42 -8.38 4.47
N PHE A 23 -0.78 -9.09 3.40
CA PHE A 23 -1.25 -8.49 2.14
C PHE A 23 -2.68 -8.95 1.79
N ASN A 24 -3.61 -8.86 2.74
CA ASN A 24 -5.03 -9.12 2.46
C ASN A 24 -5.99 -8.15 3.18
N GLY A 25 -5.55 -6.90 3.39
CA GLY A 25 -6.47 -5.86 3.85
C GLY A 25 -5.79 -4.51 3.93
N ASN A 26 -6.50 -3.47 3.51
CA ASN A 26 -6.16 -2.07 3.77
C ASN A 26 -6.24 -1.78 5.28
N ARG A 27 -5.41 -2.45 6.10
CA ARG A 27 -5.49 -2.42 7.56
C ARG A 27 -4.28 -1.71 8.13
N ILE A 28 -4.55 -0.68 8.91
CA ILE A 28 -3.55 -0.03 9.77
C ILE A 28 -3.18 -1.02 10.88
N VAL A 29 -1.89 -1.39 10.99
CA VAL A 29 -1.41 -2.36 11.99
C VAL A 29 -1.74 -1.87 13.40
N ASN A 30 -2.31 -2.74 14.24
CA ASN A 30 -2.82 -2.43 15.58
C ASN A 30 -3.90 -1.33 15.65
N GLY A 31 -4.47 -0.93 14.51
CA GLY A 31 -5.59 -0.01 14.46
C GLY A 31 -6.93 -0.69 14.75
N THR A 32 -7.92 0.14 15.07
CA THR A 32 -9.34 -0.24 15.13
C THR A 32 -10.09 0.35 13.93
N PRO A 33 -11.17 -0.30 13.45
CA PRO A 33 -12.02 0.29 12.43
C PRO A 33 -12.60 1.63 12.89
N THR A 34 -12.58 2.62 12.01
CA THR A 34 -13.25 3.90 12.24
C THR A 34 -14.71 3.81 11.80
N PRO A 35 -15.67 4.44 12.50
CA PRO A 35 -17.02 4.56 12.00
C PRO A 35 -17.06 5.34 10.67
N ASP A 36 -17.98 4.97 9.80
CA ASP A 36 -18.16 5.63 8.50
C ASP A 36 -18.52 7.12 8.68
N GLY A 37 -18.02 7.98 7.79
CA GLY A 37 -18.34 9.42 7.79
C GLY A 37 -17.65 10.27 8.86
N VAL A 38 -16.83 9.69 9.76
CA VAL A 38 -16.11 10.48 10.78
C VAL A 38 -14.91 11.25 10.18
N PHE A 39 -14.33 10.72 9.11
CA PHE A 39 -13.13 11.26 8.46
C PHE A 39 -13.33 11.44 6.96
N GLU A 40 -14.38 12.16 6.57
CA GLU A 40 -14.72 12.39 5.15
C GLU A 40 -13.60 13.11 4.37
N PHE A 41 -12.74 13.83 5.09
CA PHE A 41 -11.58 14.50 4.53
C PHE A 41 -10.41 13.55 4.20
N LEU A 42 -10.49 12.24 4.48
CA LEU A 42 -9.40 11.26 4.24
C LEU A 42 -9.71 10.25 3.11
N PRO A 43 -9.77 10.68 1.83
CA PRO A 43 -9.96 9.75 0.73
C PRO A 43 -8.72 8.89 0.44
N ARG A 44 -8.98 7.65 0.00
CA ARG A 44 -7.97 6.80 -0.64
C ARG A 44 -7.57 7.39 -1.98
N LEU A 45 -6.27 7.60 -2.20
CA LEU A 45 -5.75 8.07 -3.48
C LEU A 45 -5.58 6.88 -4.42
N SER A 46 -6.44 6.81 -5.45
CA SER A 46 -6.41 5.75 -6.47
C SER A 46 -5.92 6.31 -7.80
N MET A 47 -4.90 5.67 -8.37
CA MET A 47 -4.30 6.09 -9.64
C MET A 47 -4.68 5.09 -10.73
N LEU A 48 -4.97 5.60 -11.93
CA LEU A 48 -5.23 4.76 -13.10
C LEU A 48 -3.91 4.14 -13.56
N HIS A 49 -3.80 2.84 -13.41
CA HIS A 49 -2.70 2.05 -13.94
C HIS A 49 -3.14 1.46 -15.29
N LEU A 50 -2.62 2.03 -16.38
CA LEU A 50 -2.85 1.52 -17.73
C LEU A 50 -1.86 0.37 -18.01
N GLY A 51 -2.34 -0.87 -17.88
CA GLY A 51 -1.60 -2.06 -18.28
C GLY A 51 -1.88 -2.44 -19.74
N LYS A 52 -1.04 -3.32 -20.31
CA LYS A 52 -1.24 -3.90 -21.66
C LYS A 52 -2.59 -4.64 -21.81
N SER A 53 -3.22 -5.01 -20.70
CA SER A 53 -4.50 -5.73 -20.62
C SER A 53 -5.70 -4.85 -20.23
N GLY A 54 -5.53 -3.51 -20.20
CA GLY A 54 -6.58 -2.57 -19.79
C GLY A 54 -6.20 -1.73 -18.56
N GLY A 55 -6.99 -0.70 -18.27
CA GLY A 55 -6.80 0.20 -17.14
C GLY A 55 -7.40 -0.34 -15.84
N ILE A 56 -6.60 -0.40 -14.76
CA ILE A 56 -7.06 -0.74 -13.41
C ILE A 56 -6.75 0.41 -12.44
N TYR A 57 -7.67 0.72 -11.52
CA TYR A 57 -7.40 1.71 -10.47
C TYR A 57 -6.71 1.05 -9.28
N LEU A 58 -5.44 1.41 -9.04
CA LEU A 58 -4.68 0.96 -7.89
C LEU A 58 -4.54 2.12 -6.91
N GLY A 59 -5.08 1.97 -5.69
CA GLY A 59 -4.83 2.93 -4.61
C GLY A 59 -3.76 2.43 -3.68
N ARG A 60 -2.59 3.05 -3.80
CA ARG A 60 -1.37 2.73 -3.06
C ARG A 60 -1.05 3.78 -1.99
N CYS A 61 -1.76 4.91 -2.03
CA CYS A 61 -1.56 6.04 -1.14
C CYS A 61 -2.90 6.56 -0.60
N SER A 62 -2.80 7.43 0.40
CA SER A 62 -3.92 8.21 0.94
C SER A 62 -3.77 9.68 0.56
N SER A 63 -4.84 10.45 0.77
CA SER A 63 -4.87 11.89 0.53
C SER A 63 -5.81 12.58 1.52
N THR A 64 -5.74 13.91 1.59
CA THR A 64 -6.57 14.73 2.48
C THR A 64 -7.26 15.86 1.72
N ILE A 65 -8.57 16.01 1.83
CA ILE A 65 -9.32 17.12 1.22
C ILE A 65 -9.05 18.39 2.02
N ILE A 66 -8.44 19.40 1.40
CA ILE A 66 -8.14 20.71 2.03
C ILE A 66 -9.00 21.85 1.48
N SER A 67 -9.67 21.63 0.34
CA SER A 67 -10.65 22.54 -0.24
C SER A 67 -11.51 21.81 -1.28
N PRO A 68 -12.59 22.41 -1.80
CA PRO A 68 -13.47 21.76 -2.79
C PRO A 68 -12.79 21.26 -4.07
N ARG A 69 -11.57 21.74 -4.37
CA ARG A 69 -10.82 21.36 -5.58
C ARG A 69 -9.39 20.90 -5.33
N HIS A 70 -8.98 20.74 -4.06
CA HIS A 70 -7.61 20.41 -3.73
C HIS A 70 -7.53 19.28 -2.71
N VAL A 71 -6.67 18.31 -3.01
CA VAL A 71 -6.27 17.24 -2.10
C VAL A 71 -4.77 17.34 -1.82
N LEU A 72 -4.40 17.20 -0.56
CA LEU A 72 -3.02 17.13 -0.10
C LEU A 72 -2.58 15.65 -0.06
N THR A 73 -1.40 15.34 -0.57
CA THR A 73 -0.80 14.00 -0.50
C THR A 73 0.72 14.10 -0.52
N ALA A 74 1.42 12.99 -0.28
CA ALA A 74 2.87 12.95 -0.38
C ALA A 74 3.31 13.08 -1.85
N ALA A 75 4.35 13.88 -2.13
CA ALA A 75 4.83 14.09 -3.49
C ALA A 75 5.20 12.78 -4.21
N HIS A 76 5.80 11.83 -3.49
CA HIS A 76 6.19 10.53 -4.03
C HIS A 76 4.99 9.62 -4.39
N CYS A 77 3.79 9.93 -3.90
CA CYS A 77 2.57 9.22 -4.29
C CYS A 77 2.15 9.58 -5.73
N ILE A 78 2.61 10.72 -6.25
CA ILE A 78 2.40 11.14 -7.63
C ILE A 78 3.65 10.90 -8.48
N PHE A 79 4.82 11.23 -7.93
CA PHE A 79 6.11 11.17 -8.62
C PHE A 79 7.07 10.28 -7.83
N ALA A 80 6.96 8.96 -7.98
CA ALA A 80 7.89 8.03 -7.37
C ALA A 80 9.26 8.16 -8.05
N GLY A 81 10.17 8.98 -7.50
CA GLY A 81 11.60 8.99 -7.82
C GLY A 81 11.98 8.95 -9.31
N PHE A 82 11.64 10.00 -10.07
CA PHE A 82 12.09 10.32 -11.44
C PHE A 82 11.59 9.43 -12.62
N PRO A 83 11.51 10.02 -13.82
CA PRO A 83 10.31 10.60 -14.43
C PRO A 83 9.41 9.56 -15.11
N ASN A 84 8.09 9.69 -14.94
CA ASN A 84 7.15 9.08 -15.87
C ASN A 84 7.03 10.00 -17.11
N PRO A 85 7.28 9.50 -18.34
CA PRO A 85 7.14 10.31 -19.55
C PRO A 85 5.70 10.75 -19.84
N ALA A 86 4.72 10.30 -19.06
CA ALA A 86 3.33 10.70 -19.15
C ALA A 86 2.98 11.94 -18.28
N THR A 87 3.93 12.53 -17.55
CA THR A 87 3.72 13.82 -16.85
C THR A 87 4.73 14.91 -17.22
N THR A 88 5.65 14.63 -18.15
CA THR A 88 6.37 15.70 -18.85
C THR A 88 5.45 16.23 -19.95
N PHE A 89 5.05 17.49 -19.84
CA PHE A 89 4.42 18.21 -20.94
C PHE A 89 5.46 18.46 -22.04
N GLU A 90 5.66 17.46 -22.91
CA GLU A 90 6.07 17.57 -24.32
C GLU A 90 5.35 16.48 -25.12
#